data_AF-A0A357EED4-F1
#
_entry.id   AF-A0A357EED4-F1
#
_cell.length_a   1.000
_cell.length_b   1.000
_cell.length_c   1.000
_cell.angle_alpha   90.00
_cell.angle_beta   90.00
_cell.angle_gamma   90.00
#
_symmetry.space_group_name_H-M   'P 1'
#
loop_
_entity.id
_entity.type
_entity.pdbx_description
1 polymer ?
#
loop_
_entity_poly.entity_id
_entity_poly.type
_entity_poly.pdbx_seq_one_letter_code
_entity_poly.pdbx_strand_id
1 'polypeptide(L)'
;RHIPDHPLVQETLRDCLTDAMDLEGLIAVLRRIETGTIRCVAVDTPTPSVFSHEILNANPYAFLDDAPLEERRARAVEMRRTLPPDLLGQVGALDPEAIAEVARESWPVVRDADELHDALLTLSWLPESEITQWAAYLPLLMESGRAVLLTLKGEASGVKGWVATENRERVERVLEGEEDATLDTIVLGWMESTGPMTTVELAERLHLSVSAFDAAMVRLESQGQVLQGQFRPHAALRTQPSALSATPSPEWCHRRLLARIHRLTIGILRKEVEPVSATDFMRFLLQWQHVVPGSRQHGEAGLQAVIRQLAGFEAAASAWEPQLLRSRMAKYEPELLDRLCLGGAVCWGRLSPHPRLSQSGDMDRRRIVPTSIAPISLFPREDSDWLMKGVRGGTTTIPAEPISQLSPVAQDLHGVLTQQGACFFNDLVRITHYLQTEVEQGLWELVAAGFATADGFDNLRSLMDPHRRRAEGRERARRPRHAAGRWSLLRQADSRQLSAASASEQVAHQLLRRYGVVFRDLLARESLVQSWRDLLVQYRRMEMAGEVRGGRFVSGFTGEQFALPEAVEALRAIRKTSGASSHEIKLSATDPLNLAGVILPGPRVPAVPTNFLVLKDGVLVRAVVGR
;
A
#
# COMPACT_ATOMS: atom_id res chain seq x y z
N ARG A 1 -22.93 26.77 33.75
CA ARG A 1 -24.23 26.12 33.42
C ARG A 1 -24.54 25.12 34.53
N HIS A 2 -25.73 25.17 35.14
CA HIS A 2 -26.15 24.14 36.09
C HIS A 2 -26.48 22.85 35.33
N ILE A 3 -25.80 21.75 35.68
CA ILE A 3 -26.08 20.43 35.12
C ILE A 3 -27.38 19.92 35.77
N PRO A 4 -28.38 19.47 34.99
CA PRO A 4 -29.63 18.92 35.54
C PRO A 4 -29.36 17.68 36.39
N ASP A 5 -29.94 17.61 37.58
CA ASP A 5 -29.83 16.46 38.48
C ASP A 5 -30.78 15.33 38.04
N HIS A 6 -30.35 14.60 37.01
CA HIS A 6 -31.13 13.54 36.38
C HIS A 6 -30.25 12.30 36.16
N PRO A 7 -30.70 11.08 36.53
CA PRO A 7 -29.88 9.85 36.46
C PRO A 7 -29.29 9.58 35.07
N LEU A 8 -30.08 9.76 34.00
CA LEU A 8 -29.59 9.58 32.63
C LEU A 8 -28.53 10.61 32.23
N VAL A 9 -28.61 11.84 32.75
CA VAL A 9 -27.61 12.88 32.46
C VAL A 9 -26.31 12.56 33.19
N GLN A 10 -26.40 12.07 34.43
CA GLN A 10 -25.24 11.63 35.20
C GLN A 10 -24.56 10.41 34.57
N GLU A 11 -25.33 9.43 34.10
CA GLU A 11 -24.79 8.25 33.43
C GLU A 11 -24.18 8.62 32.08
N THR A 12 -24.85 9.46 31.28
CA THR A 12 -24.27 9.95 30.00
C THR A 12 -22.97 10.73 30.24
N LEU A 13 -22.90 11.54 31.31
CA LEU A 13 -21.67 12.24 31.67
C LEU A 13 -20.57 11.28 32.11
N ARG A 14 -20.90 10.23 32.85
CA ARG A 14 -19.97 9.16 33.21
C ARG A 14 -19.44 8.49 31.94
N ASP A 15 -20.32 7.96 31.09
CA ASP A 15 -19.95 7.29 29.84
C ASP A 15 -19.08 8.19 28.95
N CYS A 16 -19.44 9.46 28.80
CA CYS A 16 -18.64 10.41 28.01
C CYS A 16 -17.26 10.68 28.62
N LEU A 17 -17.13 10.72 29.95
CA LEU A 17 -15.87 11.09 30.63
C LEU A 17 -14.99 9.89 31.03
N THR A 18 -15.51 8.67 31.04
CA THR A 18 -14.75 7.45 31.39
C THR A 18 -14.64 6.44 30.27
N ASP A 19 -15.71 6.26 29.47
CA ASP A 19 -15.74 5.21 28.44
C ASP A 19 -15.34 5.75 27.08
N ALA A 20 -15.83 6.94 26.72
CA ALA A 20 -15.47 7.62 25.47
C ALA A 20 -14.19 8.48 25.61
N MET A 21 -13.92 8.98 26.82
CA MET A 21 -12.72 9.75 27.16
C MET A 21 -12.06 9.15 28.40
N ASP A 22 -10.74 9.19 28.49
CA ASP A 22 -10.01 8.70 29.68
C ASP A 22 -9.68 9.87 30.62
N LEU A 23 -10.68 10.35 31.37
CA LEU A 23 -10.50 11.48 32.28
C LEU A 23 -9.49 11.15 33.39
N GLU A 24 -9.51 9.94 33.94
CA GLU A 24 -8.59 9.54 35.01
C GLU A 24 -7.14 9.49 34.50
N GLY A 25 -6.92 8.93 33.31
CA GLY A 25 -5.62 8.94 32.65
C GLY A 25 -5.13 10.35 32.33
N LEU A 26 -6.02 11.24 31.86
CA LEU A 26 -5.70 12.64 31.62
C LEU A 26 -5.26 13.34 32.92
N ILE A 27 -6.00 13.16 34.02
CA ILE A 27 -5.64 13.73 35.33
C ILE A 27 -4.29 13.18 35.79
N ALA A 28 -4.02 11.88 35.60
CA ALA A 28 -2.74 11.27 35.96
C ALA A 28 -1.57 11.86 35.16
N VAL A 29 -1.74 12.10 33.85
CA VAL A 29 -0.73 12.74 33.01
C VAL A 29 -0.49 14.18 33.44
N LEU A 30 -1.54 14.97 33.68
CA LEU A 30 -1.43 16.36 34.13
C LEU A 30 -0.71 16.45 35.48
N ARG A 31 -1.07 15.60 36.45
CA ARG A 31 -0.37 15.52 37.73
C ARG A 31 1.11 15.17 37.56
N ARG A 32 1.44 14.22 36.67
CA ARG A 32 2.85 13.85 36.40
C ARG A 32 3.64 14.98 35.75
N ILE A 33 3.01 15.83 34.94
CA ILE A 33 3.62 17.04 34.40
C ILE A 33 3.86 18.06 35.54
N GLU A 34 2.86 18.30 36.39
CA GLU A 34 2.92 19.23 37.52
C GLU A 34 3.97 18.80 38.57
N THR A 35 4.04 17.50 38.88
CA THR A 35 5.04 16.93 39.81
C THR A 35 6.43 16.77 39.18
N GLY A 36 6.62 17.15 37.91
CA GLY A 36 7.89 17.05 37.18
C GLY A 36 8.35 15.62 36.86
N THR A 37 7.48 14.63 37.04
CA THR A 37 7.74 13.22 36.66
C THR A 37 7.75 13.05 35.14
N ILE A 38 6.93 13.82 34.43
CA ILE A 38 7.01 14.00 32.97
C ILE A 38 7.72 15.32 32.71
N ARG A 39 8.90 15.24 32.10
CA ARG A 39 9.66 16.41 31.67
C ARG A 39 9.13 16.87 30.31
N CYS A 40 8.69 18.12 30.22
CA CYS A 40 8.29 18.74 28.97
C CYS A 40 9.52 19.43 28.34
N VAL A 41 9.86 19.04 27.11
CA VAL A 41 10.96 19.64 26.34
C VAL A 41 10.36 20.23 25.06
N ALA A 42 10.60 21.52 24.83
CA ALA A 42 10.27 22.15 23.56
C ALA A 42 11.35 21.79 22.54
N VAL A 43 10.95 21.23 21.40
CA VAL A 43 11.85 20.89 20.30
C VAL A 43 11.28 21.52 19.04
N ASP A 44 12.06 22.40 18.42
CA ASP A 44 11.72 22.95 17.11
C ASP A 44 12.04 21.90 16.04
N THR A 45 11.01 21.51 15.29
CA THR A 45 11.13 20.52 14.23
C THR A 45 10.66 21.14 12.91
N PRO A 46 11.34 20.85 11.79
CA PRO A 46 10.98 21.40 10.47
C PRO A 46 9.63 20.88 9.95
N THR A 47 9.11 19.80 10.54
CA THR A 47 7.79 19.24 10.24
C THR A 47 7.02 18.97 11.54
N PRO A 48 5.70 19.25 11.60
CA PRO A 48 4.90 18.98 12.78
C PRO A 48 4.91 17.49 13.15
N SER A 49 4.93 17.19 14.44
CA SER A 49 4.83 15.82 14.96
C SER A 49 3.55 15.14 14.47
N VAL A 50 3.61 13.85 14.17
CA VAL A 50 2.41 13.06 13.76
C VAL A 50 1.31 13.14 14.81
N PHE A 51 1.66 13.23 16.10
CA PHE A 51 0.70 13.39 17.21
C PHE A 51 -0.03 14.74 17.20
N SER A 52 0.50 15.76 16.52
CA SER A 52 -0.15 17.06 16.39
C SER A 52 -1.18 17.12 15.25
N HIS A 53 -1.27 16.08 14.41
CA HIS A 53 -2.17 16.06 13.26
C HIS A 53 -3.66 16.22 13.63
N GLU A 54 -4.09 15.61 14.73
CA GLU A 54 -5.50 15.71 15.17
C GLU A 54 -5.81 17.12 15.65
N ILE A 55 -4.90 17.76 16.39
CA ILE A 55 -5.05 19.14 16.88
C ILE A 55 -5.04 20.14 15.72
N LEU A 56 -4.17 19.93 14.73
CA LEU A 56 -4.04 20.79 13.55
C LEU A 56 -5.23 20.66 12.59
N ASN A 57 -5.95 19.53 12.60
CA ASN A 57 -7.16 19.29 11.80
C ASN A 57 -8.46 19.31 12.61
N ALA A 58 -8.41 19.69 13.88
CA ALA A 58 -9.58 19.67 14.75
C ALA A 58 -10.64 20.66 14.24
N ASN A 59 -11.90 20.23 14.29
CA ASN A 59 -13.02 21.07 13.87
C ASN A 59 -13.16 22.30 14.80
N PRO A 60 -13.73 23.42 14.32
CA PRO A 60 -13.78 24.68 15.05
C PRO A 60 -14.36 24.59 16.47
N TYR A 61 -15.30 23.67 16.69
CA TYR A 61 -15.98 23.43 17.95
C TYR A 61 -15.18 22.61 18.97
N ALA A 62 -13.99 22.10 18.60
CA ALA A 62 -13.11 21.35 19.49
C ALA A 62 -12.25 22.26 20.39
N PHE A 63 -12.26 23.58 20.14
CA PHE A 63 -11.52 24.56 20.89
C PHE A 63 -12.46 25.30 21.85
N LEU A 64 -12.02 25.49 23.09
CA LEU A 64 -12.80 26.15 24.15
C LEU A 64 -12.74 27.69 24.10
N ASP A 65 -12.07 28.26 23.08
CA ASP A 65 -11.77 29.69 23.00
C ASP A 65 -12.44 30.36 21.78
N ASP A 66 -12.90 31.61 21.96
CA ASP A 66 -13.78 32.34 21.03
C ASP A 66 -13.03 33.10 19.90
N ALA A 67 -11.71 32.87 19.74
CA ALA A 67 -10.89 33.57 18.76
C ALA A 67 -11.33 33.30 17.30
N PRO A 68 -11.46 34.34 16.43
CA PRO A 68 -11.76 34.20 15.01
C PRO A 68 -10.83 33.22 14.29
N LEU A 69 -11.34 32.58 13.23
CA LEU A 69 -10.65 31.48 12.54
C LEU A 69 -9.32 31.91 11.91
N GLU A 70 -9.19 33.17 11.49
CA GLU A 70 -8.02 33.71 10.79
C GLU A 70 -6.82 33.99 11.72
N GLU A 71 -7.04 34.21 13.02
CA GLU A 71 -5.98 34.56 13.98
C GLU A 71 -5.28 33.35 14.60
N ARG A 72 -5.69 32.12 14.23
CA ARG A 72 -5.20 30.88 14.84
C ARG A 72 -3.88 30.40 14.20
N ARG A 73 -2.77 30.51 14.94
CA ARG A 73 -1.42 30.02 14.56
C ARG A 73 -1.39 28.54 14.13
N ALA A 74 -2.29 27.70 14.63
CA ALA A 74 -2.38 26.28 14.29
C ALA A 74 -2.73 26.00 12.81
N ARG A 75 -3.48 26.90 12.15
CA ARG A 75 -3.78 26.76 10.70
C ARG A 75 -2.74 27.41 9.78
N ALA A 76 -1.88 28.28 10.31
CA ALA A 76 -0.73 28.80 9.57
C ALA A 76 0.33 27.71 9.32
N VAL A 77 0.24 26.58 10.04
CA VAL A 77 1.06 25.40 9.81
C VAL A 77 0.48 24.60 8.63
N GLU A 78 0.96 24.90 7.42
CA GLU A 78 0.66 24.08 6.25
C GLU A 78 1.15 22.64 6.48
N MET A 79 0.22 21.69 6.51
CA MET A 79 0.51 20.27 6.43
C MET A 79 1.06 19.93 5.04
N ARG A 80 2.37 20.14 4.84
CA ARG A 80 3.07 19.67 3.64
C ARG A 80 3.00 18.14 3.60
N ARG A 81 2.04 17.59 2.85
CA ARG A 81 2.03 16.18 2.40
C ARG A 81 3.20 15.99 1.47
N THR A 82 4.26 15.41 2.00
CA THR A 82 5.58 15.58 1.43
C THR A 82 6.23 14.19 1.48
N LEU A 83 6.82 13.77 0.34
CA LEU A 83 7.23 12.37 0.15
C LEU A 83 8.19 11.92 1.26
N PRO A 84 8.05 10.70 1.81
CA PRO A 84 9.07 10.11 2.67
C PRO A 84 10.46 10.19 2.00
N PRO A 85 11.51 10.60 2.73
CA PRO A 85 12.87 10.72 2.18
C PRO A 85 13.35 9.42 1.50
N ASP A 86 12.96 8.26 2.03
CA ASP A 86 13.32 6.93 1.51
C ASP A 86 12.75 6.63 0.11
N LEU A 87 11.67 7.31 -0.31
CA LEU A 87 11.01 7.09 -1.61
C LEU A 87 11.60 7.96 -2.74
N LEU A 88 12.49 8.91 -2.42
CA LEU A 88 13.04 9.86 -3.38
C LEU A 88 14.22 9.30 -4.18
N GLY A 89 14.93 8.30 -3.67
CA GLY A 89 16.04 7.65 -4.36
C GLY A 89 15.63 6.66 -5.46
N GLN A 90 14.34 6.34 -5.58
CA GLN A 90 13.80 5.34 -6.53
C GLN A 90 12.65 5.91 -7.39
N VAL A 91 12.61 7.24 -7.57
CA VAL A 91 11.51 7.88 -8.31
C VAL A 91 11.58 7.48 -9.77
N GLY A 92 10.50 6.87 -10.28
CA GLY A 92 10.34 6.58 -11.70
C GLY A 92 10.51 7.83 -12.57
N ALA A 93 10.93 7.66 -13.82
CA ALA A 93 11.19 8.77 -14.75
C ALA A 93 10.05 9.80 -14.76
N LEU A 94 10.37 11.06 -14.44
CA LEU A 94 9.43 12.17 -14.47
C LEU A 94 9.10 12.54 -15.92
N ASP A 95 7.87 13.01 -16.14
CA ASP A 95 7.46 13.43 -17.47
C ASP A 95 8.07 14.80 -17.83
N PRO A 96 8.74 14.95 -18.99
CA PRO A 96 9.36 16.22 -19.39
C PRO A 96 8.38 17.38 -19.56
N GLU A 97 7.14 17.10 -20.00
CA GLU A 97 6.09 18.10 -20.13
C GLU A 97 5.64 18.60 -18.76
N ALA A 98 5.49 17.67 -17.79
CA ALA A 98 5.19 18.03 -16.41
C ALA A 98 6.29 18.88 -15.76
N ILE A 99 7.57 18.59 -16.05
CA ILE A 99 8.70 19.41 -15.58
C ILE A 99 8.61 20.83 -16.17
N ALA A 100 8.41 20.94 -17.48
CA ALA A 100 8.34 22.23 -18.17
C ALA A 100 7.13 23.06 -17.70
N GLU A 101 5.98 22.43 -17.50
CA GLU A 101 4.76 23.08 -17.00
C GLU A 101 4.97 23.66 -15.60
N VAL A 102 5.51 22.87 -14.66
CA VAL A 102 5.76 23.37 -13.29
C VAL A 102 6.84 24.44 -13.28
N ALA A 103 7.92 24.28 -14.03
CA ALA A 103 8.97 25.29 -14.11
C ALA A 103 8.42 26.63 -14.61
N ARG A 104 7.57 26.60 -15.65
CA ARG A 104 6.89 27.80 -16.18
C ARG A 104 5.92 28.42 -15.19
N GLU A 105 5.16 27.61 -14.45
CA GLU A 105 4.16 28.09 -13.48
C GLU A 105 4.76 28.58 -12.16
N SER A 106 5.98 28.15 -11.83
CA SER A 106 6.69 28.58 -10.63
C SER A 106 7.54 29.83 -10.86
N TRP A 107 7.88 30.15 -12.11
CA TRP A 107 8.57 31.39 -12.43
C TRP A 107 7.68 32.60 -12.11
N PRO A 108 8.19 33.66 -11.45
CA PRO A 108 7.39 34.82 -11.11
C PRO A 108 6.72 35.45 -12.33
N VAL A 109 5.43 35.73 -12.21
CA VAL A 109 4.67 36.49 -13.21
C VAL A 109 4.54 37.91 -12.69
N VAL A 110 5.21 38.85 -13.35
CA VAL A 110 5.27 40.26 -12.96
C VAL A 110 4.42 41.10 -13.92
N ARG A 111 3.42 41.79 -13.38
CA ARG A 111 2.45 42.62 -14.12
C ARG A 111 2.55 44.10 -13.76
N ASP A 112 3.08 44.40 -12.59
CA ASP A 112 3.32 45.74 -12.09
C ASP A 112 4.63 45.84 -11.30
N ALA A 113 4.95 47.03 -10.80
CA ALA A 113 6.16 47.27 -10.04
C ALA A 113 6.15 46.61 -8.65
N ASP A 114 4.98 46.39 -8.06
CA ASP A 114 4.88 45.80 -6.73
C ASP A 114 5.16 44.29 -6.81
N GLU A 115 4.61 43.59 -7.81
CA GLU A 115 4.94 42.19 -8.11
C GLU A 115 6.42 42.00 -8.48
N LEU A 116 7.07 43.00 -9.10
CA LEU A 116 8.51 42.95 -9.37
C LEU A 116 9.32 43.05 -8.07
N HIS A 117 8.90 43.89 -7.12
CA HIS A 117 9.55 43.98 -5.80
C HIS A 117 9.46 42.65 -5.05
N ASP A 118 8.28 42.03 -5.04
CA ASP A 118 8.07 40.71 -4.42
C ASP A 118 8.91 39.61 -5.08
N ALA A 119 9.07 39.66 -6.41
CA ALA A 119 9.97 38.76 -7.13
C ALA A 119 11.44 38.95 -6.72
N LEU A 120 11.89 40.20 -6.54
CA LEU A 120 13.24 40.51 -6.06
C LEU A 120 13.46 40.08 -4.61
N LEU A 121 12.45 40.17 -3.75
CA LEU A 121 12.51 39.64 -2.38
C LEU A 121 12.62 38.11 -2.36
N THR A 122 11.91 37.43 -3.26
CA THR A 122 11.94 35.96 -3.38
C THR A 122 13.28 35.48 -3.95
N LEU A 123 13.72 36.01 -5.09
CA LEU A 123 14.95 35.58 -5.76
C LEU A 123 16.22 36.09 -5.06
N SER A 124 16.10 37.18 -4.30
CA SER A 124 17.17 37.89 -3.57
C SER A 124 18.30 38.48 -4.43
N TRP A 125 18.66 37.85 -5.55
CA TRP A 125 19.65 38.31 -6.53
C TRP A 125 19.15 37.98 -7.94
N LEU A 126 19.05 39.00 -8.80
CA LEU A 126 18.60 38.84 -10.19
C LEU A 126 19.60 39.49 -11.16
N PRO A 127 20.37 38.72 -11.93
CA PRO A 127 21.29 39.25 -12.94
C PRO A 127 20.57 40.09 -14.02
N GLU A 128 21.25 41.11 -14.57
CA GLU A 128 20.71 41.97 -15.63
C GLU A 128 20.31 41.20 -16.90
N SER A 129 20.95 40.05 -17.16
CA SER A 129 20.62 39.15 -18.27
C SER A 129 19.21 38.54 -18.17
N GLU A 130 18.68 38.39 -16.96
CA GLU A 130 17.39 37.73 -16.69
C GLU A 130 16.22 38.72 -16.60
N ILE A 131 16.50 40.03 -16.45
CA ILE A 131 15.48 41.04 -16.16
C ILE A 131 14.81 41.62 -17.41
N THR A 132 15.18 41.16 -18.61
CA THR A 132 14.77 41.76 -19.89
C THR A 132 13.25 41.90 -20.02
N GLN A 133 12.48 40.97 -19.45
CA GLN A 133 11.02 40.98 -19.49
C GLN A 133 10.38 41.98 -18.52
N TRP A 134 11.09 42.38 -17.46
CA TRP A 134 10.57 43.22 -16.37
C TRP A 134 11.18 44.63 -16.36
N ALA A 135 12.07 44.91 -17.32
CA ALA A 135 12.85 46.15 -17.38
C ALA A 135 12.01 47.44 -17.35
N ALA A 136 10.77 47.39 -17.85
CA ALA A 136 9.85 48.53 -17.86
C ALA A 136 9.46 49.04 -16.46
N TYR A 137 9.48 48.18 -15.44
CA TYR A 137 9.05 48.52 -14.08
C TYR A 137 10.20 48.99 -13.17
N LEU A 138 11.45 48.80 -13.59
CA LEU A 138 12.64 49.15 -12.81
C LEU A 138 12.78 50.65 -12.48
N PRO A 139 12.51 51.59 -13.42
CA PRO A 139 12.63 53.01 -13.11
C PRO A 139 11.74 53.44 -11.93
N LEU A 140 10.51 52.91 -11.88
CA LEU A 140 9.56 53.21 -10.80
C LEU A 140 10.04 52.66 -9.44
N LEU A 141 10.65 51.47 -9.44
CA LEU A 141 11.24 50.89 -8.22
C LEU A 141 12.47 51.63 -7.74
N MET A 142 13.29 52.14 -8.65
CA MET A 142 14.44 52.97 -8.30
C MET A 142 14.03 54.32 -7.72
N GLU A 143 13.06 55.00 -8.36
CA GLU A 143 12.53 56.28 -7.87
C GLU A 143 11.89 56.15 -6.49
N SER A 144 11.21 55.03 -6.23
CA SER A 144 10.62 54.73 -4.91
C SER A 144 11.63 54.17 -3.90
N GLY A 145 12.90 53.97 -4.28
CA GLY A 145 13.95 53.47 -3.40
C GLY A 145 13.79 51.99 -3.00
N ARG A 146 13.04 51.21 -3.77
CA ARG A 146 12.71 49.79 -3.49
C ARG A 146 13.63 48.78 -4.17
N ALA A 147 14.30 49.15 -5.25
CA ALA A 147 15.31 48.31 -5.91
C ALA A 147 16.62 49.06 -6.12
N VAL A 148 17.75 48.34 -5.99
CA VAL A 148 19.10 48.86 -6.20
C VAL A 148 19.85 47.98 -7.18
N LEU A 149 20.61 48.62 -8.08
CA LEU A 149 21.54 47.95 -8.98
C LEU A 149 22.89 47.78 -8.27
N LEU A 150 23.32 46.53 -8.10
CA LEU A 150 24.61 46.17 -7.55
C LEU A 150 25.53 45.63 -8.65
N THR A 151 26.83 45.80 -8.46
CA THR A 151 27.85 45.28 -9.37
C THR A 151 28.77 44.34 -8.60
N LEU A 152 28.91 43.11 -9.09
CA LEU A 152 29.81 42.10 -8.54
C LEU A 152 31.27 42.60 -8.57
N LYS A 153 31.91 42.60 -7.40
CA LYS A 153 33.36 42.87 -7.25
C LYS A 153 34.07 41.54 -6.96
N GLY A 154 34.58 40.87 -7.98
CA GLY A 154 35.24 39.56 -7.85
C GLY A 154 35.79 39.04 -9.20
N GLU A 155 36.14 37.75 -9.30
CA GLU A 155 36.67 37.11 -10.53
C GLU A 155 35.69 37.23 -11.73
N ALA A 156 34.39 37.39 -11.47
CA ALA A 156 33.35 37.76 -12.45
C ALA A 156 33.15 39.30 -12.55
N SER A 157 34.25 40.05 -12.60
CA SER A 157 34.26 41.53 -12.61
C SER A 157 33.41 42.08 -13.76
N GLY A 158 32.28 42.72 -13.43
CA GLY A 158 31.45 43.45 -14.39
C GLY A 158 29.99 43.01 -14.50
N VAL A 159 29.58 41.92 -13.84
CA VAL A 159 28.17 41.50 -13.85
C VAL A 159 27.35 42.40 -12.93
N LYS A 160 26.29 42.99 -13.47
CA LYS A 160 25.32 43.81 -12.75
C LYS A 160 24.08 42.98 -12.43
N GLY A 161 23.52 43.20 -11.24
CA GLY A 161 22.32 42.52 -10.78
C GLY A 161 21.44 43.42 -9.94
N TRP A 162 20.15 43.12 -9.94
CA TRP A 162 19.11 43.83 -9.22
C TRP A 162 18.80 43.12 -7.91
N VAL A 163 18.64 43.91 -6.86
CA VAL A 163 18.32 43.44 -5.51
C VAL A 163 17.30 44.39 -4.89
N ALA A 164 16.38 43.85 -4.10
CA ALA A 164 15.49 44.66 -3.26
C ALA A 164 16.32 45.45 -2.24
N THR A 165 16.02 46.74 -2.03
CA THR A 165 16.84 47.61 -1.17
C THR A 165 17.05 47.03 0.25
N GLU A 166 16.05 46.30 0.76
CA GLU A 166 16.06 45.63 2.06
C GLU A 166 17.11 44.51 2.16
N ASN A 167 17.44 43.86 1.04
CA ASN A 167 18.40 42.76 0.97
C ASN A 167 19.80 43.22 0.54
N ARG A 168 19.98 44.51 0.25
CA ARG A 168 21.23 45.07 -0.29
C ARG A 168 22.47 44.67 0.53
N GLU A 169 22.49 44.99 1.83
CA GLU A 169 23.68 44.75 2.68
C GLU A 169 24.01 43.26 2.81
N ARG A 170 22.98 42.41 2.85
CA ARG A 170 23.15 40.95 2.96
C ARG A 170 23.74 40.39 1.68
N VAL A 171 23.23 40.82 0.53
CA VAL A 171 23.72 40.35 -0.77
C VAL A 171 25.14 40.85 -1.01
N GLU A 172 25.45 42.12 -0.71
CA GLU A 172 26.83 42.65 -0.80
C GLU A 172 27.84 41.77 -0.02
N ARG A 173 27.50 41.33 1.20
CA ARG A 173 28.35 40.41 2.00
C ARG A 173 28.50 39.01 1.39
N VAL A 174 27.47 38.49 0.71
CA VAL A 174 27.60 37.23 -0.06
C VAL A 174 28.57 37.39 -1.22
N LEU A 175 28.52 38.53 -1.91
CA LEU A 175 29.42 38.81 -3.04
C LEU A 175 30.88 38.93 -2.59
N GLU A 176 31.10 39.32 -1.33
CA GLU A 176 32.42 39.37 -0.68
C GLU A 176 32.84 38.00 -0.10
N GLY A 177 31.96 36.99 -0.12
CA GLY A 177 32.23 35.62 0.32
C GLY A 177 32.10 35.38 1.82
N GLU A 178 31.45 36.30 2.56
CA GLU A 178 31.46 36.30 4.03
C GLU A 178 30.19 35.70 4.68
N GLU A 179 29.09 35.52 3.95
CA GLU A 179 27.77 35.20 4.56
C GLU A 179 27.04 34.00 3.90
N ASP A 180 27.38 32.79 4.34
CA ASP A 180 26.78 31.51 3.87
C ASP A 180 25.24 31.48 3.97
N ALA A 181 24.65 32.07 5.01
CA ALA A 181 23.20 32.02 5.25
C ALA A 181 22.39 32.81 4.21
N THR A 182 22.95 33.91 3.70
CA THR A 182 22.30 34.69 2.65
C THR A 182 22.44 33.98 1.30
N LEU A 183 23.55 33.28 1.05
CA LEU A 183 23.70 32.42 -0.13
C LEU A 183 22.64 31.29 -0.12
N ASP A 184 22.41 30.65 1.03
CA ASP A 184 21.37 29.63 1.17
C ASP A 184 19.97 30.20 0.82
N THR A 185 19.72 31.47 1.19
CA THR A 185 18.45 32.17 0.86
C THR A 185 18.31 32.44 -0.64
N ILE A 186 19.39 32.89 -1.30
CA ILE A 186 19.41 33.09 -2.76
C ILE A 186 19.17 31.75 -3.48
N VAL A 187 19.91 30.71 -3.10
CA VAL A 187 19.77 29.37 -3.70
C VAL A 187 18.35 28.85 -3.53
N LEU A 188 17.78 28.97 -2.33
CA LEU A 188 16.42 28.53 -2.06
C LEU A 188 15.39 29.29 -2.91
N GLY A 189 15.47 30.62 -2.97
CA GLY A 189 14.55 31.45 -3.76
C GLY A 189 14.55 31.08 -5.24
N TRP A 190 15.73 30.80 -5.80
CA TRP A 190 15.87 30.30 -7.16
C TRP A 190 15.33 28.88 -7.33
N MET A 191 15.59 27.97 -6.40
CA MET A 191 15.06 26.60 -6.43
C MET A 191 13.54 26.54 -6.25
N GLU A 192 12.93 27.51 -5.56
CA GLU A 192 11.47 27.63 -5.46
C GLU A 192 10.82 28.18 -6.73
N SER A 193 11.59 28.87 -7.56
CA SER A 193 11.13 29.55 -8.77
C SER A 193 11.49 28.81 -10.06
N THR A 194 12.39 27.83 -10.00
CA THR A 194 12.91 27.09 -11.16
C THR A 194 12.67 25.58 -11.03
N GLY A 195 12.71 24.87 -12.16
CA GLY A 195 12.61 23.40 -12.19
C GLY A 195 13.90 22.70 -11.75
N PRO A 196 14.00 21.37 -11.96
CA PRO A 196 15.24 20.62 -11.73
C PRO A 196 16.43 21.21 -12.50
N MET A 197 17.54 21.45 -11.82
CA MET A 197 18.72 22.09 -12.40
C MET A 197 20.02 21.62 -11.72
N THR A 198 21.14 21.63 -12.44
CA THR A 198 22.46 21.28 -11.89
C THR A 198 23.09 22.47 -11.18
N THR A 199 24.05 22.22 -10.27
CA THR A 199 24.82 23.29 -9.62
C THR A 199 25.50 24.20 -10.66
N VAL A 200 26.06 23.60 -11.71
CA VAL A 200 26.78 24.33 -12.78
C VAL A 200 25.86 25.28 -13.51
N GLU A 201 24.68 24.81 -13.95
CA GLU A 201 23.68 25.66 -14.62
C GLU A 201 23.23 26.83 -13.72
N LEU A 202 23.06 26.62 -12.40
CA LEU A 202 22.65 27.69 -11.49
C LEU A 202 23.77 28.71 -11.26
N ALA A 203 24.98 28.24 -11.05
CA ALA A 203 26.16 29.07 -10.81
C ALA A 203 26.51 29.90 -12.06
N GLU A 204 26.43 29.32 -13.25
CA GLU A 204 26.60 30.03 -14.52
C GLU A 204 25.52 31.11 -14.70
N ARG A 205 24.26 30.78 -14.42
CA ARG A 205 23.13 31.72 -14.56
C ARG A 205 23.21 32.89 -13.60
N LEU A 206 23.71 32.66 -12.37
CA LEU A 206 23.85 33.70 -11.35
C LEU A 206 25.21 34.42 -11.37
N HIS A 207 26.15 33.93 -12.19
CA HIS A 207 27.53 34.41 -12.27
C HIS A 207 28.29 34.35 -10.93
N LEU A 208 28.11 33.26 -10.19
CA LEU A 208 28.72 33.04 -8.88
C LEU A 208 29.54 31.73 -8.86
N SER A 209 30.36 31.53 -7.83
CA SER A 209 31.25 30.35 -7.72
C SER A 209 30.47 29.05 -7.53
N VAL A 210 30.78 28.03 -8.35
CA VAL A 210 30.21 26.68 -8.25
C VAL A 210 30.44 26.06 -6.87
N SER A 211 31.63 26.26 -6.27
CA SER A 211 31.98 25.64 -4.98
C SER A 211 31.12 26.15 -3.82
N ALA A 212 30.71 27.41 -3.87
CA ALA A 212 29.83 28.02 -2.86
C ALA A 212 28.40 27.47 -3.00
N PHE A 213 27.93 27.28 -4.24
CA PHE A 213 26.62 26.70 -4.52
C PHE A 213 26.53 25.23 -4.10
N ASP A 214 27.57 24.43 -4.34
CA ASP A 214 27.59 23.03 -3.89
C ASP A 214 27.48 22.94 -2.35
N ALA A 215 28.20 23.79 -1.62
CA ALA A 215 28.10 23.84 -0.16
C ALA A 215 26.70 24.24 0.31
N ALA A 216 26.07 25.23 -0.33
CA ALA A 216 24.71 25.66 -0.03
C ALA A 216 23.67 24.57 -0.33
N MET A 217 23.79 23.88 -1.47
CA MET A 217 22.89 22.78 -1.84
C MET A 217 22.94 21.63 -0.81
N VAL A 218 24.14 21.24 -0.36
CA VAL A 218 24.31 20.19 0.67
C VAL A 218 23.67 20.62 2.00
N ARG A 219 23.80 21.89 2.40
CA ARG A 219 23.13 22.42 3.60
C ARG A 219 21.61 22.38 3.44
N LEU A 220 21.07 22.85 2.31
CA LEU A 220 19.63 22.86 2.04
C LEU A 220 19.03 21.44 1.92
N GLU A 221 19.82 20.48 1.43
CA GLU A 221 19.45 19.06 1.42
C GLU A 221 19.37 18.48 2.83
N SER A 222 20.34 18.80 3.70
CA SER A 222 20.32 18.37 5.10
C SER A 222 19.10 18.90 5.87
N GLN A 223 18.56 20.04 5.44
CA GLN A 223 17.32 20.65 5.96
C GLN A 223 16.05 20.09 5.29
N GLY A 224 16.19 19.26 4.25
CA GLY A 224 15.09 18.65 3.51
C GLY A 224 14.32 19.60 2.59
N GLN A 225 14.90 20.76 2.24
CA GLN A 225 14.25 21.76 1.38
C GLN A 225 14.47 21.46 -0.11
N VAL A 226 15.71 21.12 -0.47
CA VAL A 226 16.13 20.75 -1.82
C VAL A 226 16.53 19.27 -1.82
N LEU A 227 16.36 18.60 -2.95
CA LEU A 227 16.63 17.17 -3.10
C LEU A 227 17.53 16.93 -4.29
N GLN A 228 18.50 16.03 -4.11
CA GLN A 228 19.42 15.57 -5.14
C GLN A 228 18.80 14.40 -5.94
N GLY A 229 18.99 14.37 -7.26
CA GLY A 229 18.52 13.27 -8.10
C GLY A 229 18.86 13.41 -9.57
N GLN A 230 18.26 12.54 -10.39
CA GLN A 230 18.25 12.64 -11.85
C GLN A 230 16.78 12.76 -12.29
N PHE A 231 16.37 13.97 -12.66
CA PHE A 231 14.96 14.31 -12.88
C PHE A 231 14.65 14.50 -14.36
N ARG A 232 15.54 15.14 -15.12
CA ARG A 232 15.40 15.34 -16.57
C ARG A 232 15.97 14.15 -17.37
N PRO A 233 15.40 13.82 -18.55
CA PRO A 233 15.98 12.82 -19.44
C PRO A 233 17.38 13.24 -19.89
N HIS A 234 18.33 12.28 -19.91
CA HIS A 234 19.74 12.49 -20.28
C HIS A 234 19.99 13.18 -21.63
N ALA A 235 19.00 13.21 -22.52
CA ALA A 235 19.08 13.90 -23.80
C ALA A 235 19.13 15.44 -23.67
N ALA A 236 18.59 16.01 -22.58
CA ALA A 236 18.53 17.46 -22.38
C ALA A 236 19.82 18.06 -21.78
N LEU A 237 20.68 17.24 -21.16
CA LEU A 237 21.87 17.67 -20.42
C LEU A 237 23.14 17.85 -21.30
N ARG A 238 23.04 17.62 -22.63
CA ARG A 238 24.21 17.71 -23.53
C ARG A 238 24.36 19.12 -24.10
N THR A 239 24.87 20.04 -23.30
CA THR A 239 25.35 21.34 -23.82
C THR A 239 26.87 21.51 -23.80
N GLN A 240 27.68 20.60 -23.22
CA GLN A 240 29.13 20.58 -23.47
C GLN A 240 29.74 19.16 -23.50
N PRO A 241 30.55 18.81 -24.52
CA PRO A 241 31.27 17.54 -24.57
C PRO A 241 32.60 17.65 -23.82
N SER A 242 32.66 17.21 -22.56
CA SER A 242 33.93 16.86 -21.90
C SER A 242 34.03 15.34 -21.80
N ALA A 243 34.99 14.78 -22.53
CA ALA A 243 35.07 13.36 -22.89
C ALA A 243 35.63 12.42 -21.80
N LEU A 244 35.69 12.83 -20.51
CA LEU A 244 36.49 12.08 -19.51
C LEU A 244 35.85 11.82 -18.14
N SER A 245 34.56 12.12 -17.92
CA SER A 245 33.84 11.64 -16.73
C SER A 245 32.41 11.25 -17.07
N ALA A 246 32.16 9.94 -17.15
CA ALA A 246 30.87 9.35 -17.55
C ALA A 246 29.84 9.26 -16.40
N THR A 247 29.91 10.18 -15.43
CA THR A 247 28.88 10.33 -14.39
C THR A 247 28.14 11.65 -14.59
N PRO A 248 26.81 11.62 -14.81
CA PRO A 248 26.01 12.84 -14.89
C PRO A 248 26.13 13.62 -13.59
N SER A 249 26.33 14.93 -13.70
CA SER A 249 26.26 15.82 -12.54
C SER A 249 24.87 15.71 -11.90
N PRO A 250 24.77 15.66 -10.56
CA PRO A 250 23.49 15.57 -9.90
C PRO A 250 22.62 16.81 -10.15
N GLU A 251 21.32 16.59 -10.29
CA GLU A 251 20.33 17.65 -10.37
C GLU A 251 19.73 17.90 -8.99
N TRP A 252 19.39 19.17 -8.76
CA TRP A 252 18.75 19.64 -7.54
C TRP A 252 17.35 20.15 -7.87
N CYS A 253 16.38 19.84 -7.01
CA CYS A 253 15.02 20.35 -7.16
C CYS A 253 14.41 20.64 -5.79
N HIS A 254 13.69 21.75 -5.68
CA HIS A 254 12.95 22.06 -4.47
C HIS A 254 11.84 21.03 -4.22
N ARG A 255 11.73 20.55 -2.98
CA ARG A 255 10.84 19.45 -2.57
C ARG A 255 9.37 19.69 -2.93
N ARG A 256 8.87 20.93 -2.82
CA ARG A 256 7.49 21.29 -3.17
C ARG A 256 7.24 21.18 -4.69
N LEU A 257 8.20 21.62 -5.50
CA LEU A 257 8.10 21.57 -6.95
C LEU A 257 8.20 20.14 -7.46
N LEU A 258 9.14 19.37 -6.93
CA LEU A 258 9.27 17.96 -7.26
C LEU A 258 7.97 17.18 -6.98
N ALA A 259 7.34 17.41 -5.82
CA ALA A 259 6.05 16.80 -5.49
C ALA A 259 4.90 17.25 -6.41
N ARG A 260 4.96 18.46 -6.98
CA ARG A 260 3.99 18.96 -7.96
C ARG A 260 4.22 18.34 -9.34
N ILE A 261 5.47 18.29 -9.81
CA ILE A 261 5.88 17.65 -11.07
C ILE A 261 5.45 16.18 -11.06
N HIS A 262 5.69 15.49 -9.95
CA HIS A 262 5.34 14.08 -9.81
C HIS A 262 3.80 13.86 -9.85
N ARG A 263 3.02 14.71 -9.17
CA ARG A 263 1.55 14.65 -9.24
C ARG A 263 1.01 14.90 -10.65
N LEU A 264 1.59 15.85 -11.38
CA LEU A 264 1.21 16.13 -12.77
C LEU A 264 1.61 14.97 -13.69
N THR A 265 2.81 14.42 -13.53
CA THR A 265 3.28 13.22 -14.24
C THR A 265 2.30 12.06 -14.06
N ILE A 266 1.91 11.76 -12.82
CA ILE A 266 0.89 10.73 -12.54
C ILE A 266 -0.44 11.08 -13.20
N GLY A 267 -0.85 12.35 -13.16
CA GLY A 267 -2.08 12.83 -13.78
C GLY A 267 -2.10 12.66 -15.31
N ILE A 268 -0.97 12.89 -15.98
CA ILE A 268 -0.80 12.67 -17.42
C ILE A 268 -0.88 11.17 -17.72
N LEU A 269 -0.09 10.35 -17.02
CA LEU A 269 -0.08 8.90 -17.21
C LEU A 269 -1.46 8.26 -16.96
N ARG A 270 -2.23 8.76 -16.00
CA ARG A 270 -3.62 8.34 -15.75
C ARG A 270 -4.55 8.60 -16.93
N LYS A 271 -4.32 9.68 -17.69
CA LYS A 271 -5.12 10.08 -18.86
C LYS A 271 -4.77 9.27 -20.11
N GLU A 272 -3.53 8.78 -20.21
CA GLU A 272 -3.06 7.97 -21.35
C GLU A 272 -3.62 6.54 -21.37
N VAL A 273 -4.21 6.08 -20.27
CA VAL A 273 -4.78 4.74 -20.18
C VAL A 273 -6.16 4.72 -20.84
N GLU A 274 -6.24 4.08 -22.01
CA GLU A 274 -7.52 3.77 -22.63
C GLU A 274 -8.17 2.55 -21.95
N PRO A 275 -9.41 2.67 -21.44
CA PRO A 275 -10.06 1.60 -20.69
C PRO A 275 -10.48 0.43 -21.60
N VAL A 276 -10.36 -0.80 -21.09
CA VAL A 276 -10.87 -2.03 -21.73
C VAL A 276 -12.31 -2.33 -21.32
N SER A 277 -13.00 -3.17 -22.09
CA SER A 277 -14.33 -3.68 -21.71
C SER A 277 -14.25 -4.69 -20.55
N ALA A 278 -15.34 -4.87 -19.80
CA ALA A 278 -15.44 -5.91 -18.77
C ALA A 278 -15.16 -7.34 -19.32
N THR A 279 -15.56 -7.58 -20.57
CA THR A 279 -15.32 -8.84 -21.29
C THR A 279 -13.83 -9.06 -21.59
N ASP A 280 -13.13 -8.03 -22.06
CA ASP A 280 -11.68 -8.11 -22.31
C ASP A 280 -10.90 -8.24 -21.00
N PHE A 281 -11.34 -7.56 -19.94
CA PHE A 281 -10.79 -7.75 -18.61
C PHE A 281 -10.96 -9.20 -18.11
N MET A 282 -12.10 -9.84 -18.38
CA MET A 282 -12.30 -11.24 -18.04
C MET A 282 -11.38 -12.18 -18.86
N ARG A 283 -11.17 -11.91 -20.15
CA ARG A 283 -10.17 -12.64 -20.97
C ARG A 283 -8.78 -12.51 -20.38
N PHE A 284 -8.42 -11.30 -19.96
CA PHE A 284 -7.17 -11.03 -19.25
C PHE A 284 -7.04 -11.84 -17.98
N LEU A 285 -8.04 -11.82 -17.08
CA LEU A 285 -7.97 -12.58 -15.84
C LEU A 285 -7.84 -14.10 -16.07
N LEU A 286 -8.52 -14.64 -17.08
CA LEU A 286 -8.42 -16.06 -17.45
C LEU A 286 -7.01 -16.44 -17.90
N GLN A 287 -6.33 -15.55 -18.64
CA GLN A 287 -4.96 -15.75 -19.07
C GLN A 287 -3.96 -15.53 -17.92
N TRP A 288 -4.14 -14.44 -17.16
CA TRP A 288 -3.32 -14.00 -16.04
C TRP A 288 -3.26 -15.03 -14.90
N GLN A 289 -4.39 -15.71 -14.63
CA GLN A 289 -4.44 -16.78 -13.64
C GLN A 289 -4.30 -18.18 -14.24
N HIS A 290 -3.70 -18.30 -15.42
CA HIS A 290 -3.29 -19.58 -16.02
C HIS A 290 -4.44 -20.57 -16.33
N VAL A 291 -5.69 -20.12 -16.45
CA VAL A 291 -6.84 -21.00 -16.72
C VAL A 291 -6.92 -21.39 -18.21
N VAL A 292 -6.53 -20.46 -19.09
CA VAL A 292 -6.47 -20.69 -20.53
C VAL A 292 -5.45 -21.80 -20.84
N PRO A 293 -5.76 -22.79 -21.70
CA PRO A 293 -4.86 -23.92 -21.96
C PRO A 293 -3.42 -23.53 -22.34
N GLY A 294 -3.23 -22.45 -23.09
CA GLY A 294 -1.90 -21.95 -23.48
C GLY A 294 -1.10 -21.26 -22.38
N SER A 295 -1.73 -20.86 -21.27
CA SER A 295 -1.05 -20.20 -20.14
C SER A 295 -0.90 -21.09 -18.91
N ARG A 296 -1.32 -22.37 -18.97
CA ARG A 296 -1.22 -23.31 -17.84
C ARG A 296 0.21 -23.58 -17.41
N GLN A 297 0.40 -23.68 -16.10
CA GLN A 297 1.70 -23.93 -15.48
C GLN A 297 2.07 -25.42 -15.45
N HIS A 298 3.36 -25.70 -15.27
CA HIS A 298 3.95 -27.04 -15.30
C HIS A 298 4.91 -27.27 -14.13
N GLY A 299 4.96 -28.52 -13.65
CA GLY A 299 5.90 -28.95 -12.62
C GLY A 299 5.69 -28.31 -11.25
N GLU A 300 6.70 -28.45 -10.40
CA GLU A 300 6.66 -27.99 -9.01
C GLU A 300 6.75 -26.47 -8.89
N ALA A 301 7.68 -25.83 -9.62
CA ALA A 301 7.81 -24.37 -9.64
C ALA A 301 6.55 -23.67 -10.15
N GLY A 302 5.90 -24.23 -11.17
CA GLY A 302 4.63 -23.72 -11.68
C GLY A 302 3.49 -23.82 -10.66
N LEU A 303 3.40 -24.92 -9.92
CA LEU A 303 2.43 -25.08 -8.84
C LEU A 303 2.67 -24.07 -7.71
N GLN A 304 3.93 -23.87 -7.31
CA GLN A 304 4.29 -22.88 -6.30
C GLN A 304 3.92 -21.46 -6.74
N ALA A 305 4.12 -21.11 -8.03
CA ALA A 305 3.71 -19.83 -8.58
C ALA A 305 2.18 -19.63 -8.52
N VAL A 306 1.39 -20.65 -8.89
CA VAL A 306 -0.08 -20.62 -8.78
C VAL A 306 -0.52 -20.46 -7.33
N ILE A 307 0.07 -21.19 -6.39
CA ILE A 307 -0.24 -21.08 -4.96
C ILE A 307 0.11 -19.70 -4.44
N ARG A 308 1.27 -19.15 -4.81
CA ARG A 308 1.68 -17.79 -4.44
C ARG A 308 0.73 -16.73 -5.02
N GLN A 309 0.22 -16.92 -6.24
CA GLN A 309 -0.77 -16.02 -6.84
C GLN A 309 -2.14 -16.10 -6.14
N LEU A 310 -2.56 -17.29 -5.71
CA LEU A 310 -3.84 -17.52 -5.02
C LEU A 310 -3.75 -17.38 -3.49
N ALA A 311 -2.56 -17.13 -2.95
CA ALA A 311 -2.32 -17.08 -1.51
C ALA A 311 -3.30 -16.12 -0.83
N GLY A 312 -3.90 -16.61 0.26
CA GLY A 312 -4.88 -15.89 1.05
C GLY A 312 -6.33 -15.96 0.56
N PHE A 313 -6.59 -16.45 -0.66
CA PHE A 313 -7.95 -16.74 -1.12
C PHE A 313 -8.48 -17.97 -0.38
N GLU A 314 -9.69 -17.90 0.18
CA GLU A 314 -10.31 -19.04 0.85
C GLU A 314 -11.37 -19.70 -0.04
N ALA A 315 -11.14 -20.97 -0.38
CA ALA A 315 -12.06 -21.80 -1.15
C ALA A 315 -12.44 -23.06 -0.39
N ALA A 316 -13.53 -23.72 -0.79
CA ALA A 316 -13.91 -25.01 -0.23
C ALA A 316 -12.75 -26.03 -0.33
N ALA A 317 -12.45 -26.72 0.78
CA ALA A 317 -11.39 -27.73 0.87
C ALA A 317 -11.43 -28.74 -0.31
N SER A 318 -12.63 -29.23 -0.63
CA SER A 318 -12.87 -30.18 -1.71
C SER A 318 -12.65 -29.63 -3.13
N ALA A 319 -12.61 -28.31 -3.32
CA ALA A 319 -12.49 -27.67 -4.63
C ALA A 319 -11.03 -27.41 -5.05
N TRP A 320 -10.10 -27.29 -4.11
CA TRP A 320 -8.71 -26.89 -4.38
C TRP A 320 -8.02 -27.73 -5.46
N GLU A 321 -7.89 -29.03 -5.26
CA GLU A 321 -7.24 -29.89 -6.25
C GLU A 321 -8.07 -30.08 -7.54
N PRO A 322 -9.35 -30.54 -7.48
CA PRO A 322 -10.06 -30.92 -8.68
C PRO A 322 -10.49 -29.74 -9.56
N GLN A 323 -10.68 -28.55 -8.97
CA GLN A 323 -11.31 -27.42 -9.67
C GLN A 323 -10.37 -26.20 -9.81
N LEU A 324 -9.58 -25.86 -8.78
CA LEU A 324 -8.71 -24.68 -8.82
C LEU A 324 -7.33 -25.00 -9.39
N LEU A 325 -6.62 -26.01 -8.87
CA LEU A 325 -5.26 -26.34 -9.29
C LEU A 325 -5.25 -27.05 -10.66
N ARG A 326 -6.14 -28.03 -10.88
CA ARG A 326 -6.23 -28.73 -12.18
C ARG A 326 -6.62 -27.84 -13.35
N SER A 327 -7.33 -26.73 -13.13
CA SER A 327 -7.66 -25.80 -14.21
C SER A 327 -6.48 -24.93 -14.63
N ARG A 328 -5.52 -24.72 -13.70
CA ARG A 328 -4.34 -23.85 -13.88
C ARG A 328 -3.04 -24.59 -14.22
N MET A 329 -3.05 -25.91 -14.10
CA MET A 329 -1.92 -26.80 -14.35
C MET A 329 -2.22 -27.74 -15.50
N ALA A 330 -1.27 -27.94 -16.43
CA ALA A 330 -1.51 -28.81 -17.59
C ALA A 330 -1.53 -30.30 -17.22
N LYS A 331 -0.70 -30.73 -16.26
CA LYS A 331 -0.57 -32.11 -15.75
C LYS A 331 -0.43 -32.11 -14.23
N TYR A 332 -1.52 -31.77 -13.53
CA TYR A 332 -1.50 -31.75 -12.06
C TYR A 332 -1.52 -33.16 -11.47
N GLU A 333 -0.53 -33.45 -10.63
CA GLU A 333 -0.46 -34.65 -9.81
C GLU A 333 -0.49 -34.26 -8.31
N PRO A 334 -1.33 -34.91 -7.48
CA PRO A 334 -1.43 -34.61 -6.05
C PRO A 334 -0.10 -34.65 -5.27
N GLU A 335 0.84 -35.47 -5.74
CA GLU A 335 2.17 -35.66 -5.14
C GLU A 335 3.04 -34.40 -5.23
N LEU A 336 2.78 -33.51 -6.19
CA LEU A 336 3.49 -32.22 -6.28
C LEU A 336 3.14 -31.35 -5.07
N LEU A 337 1.85 -31.26 -4.72
CA LEU A 337 1.40 -30.50 -3.58
C LEU A 337 1.93 -31.11 -2.27
N ASP A 338 1.90 -32.44 -2.16
CA ASP A 338 2.41 -33.12 -0.96
C ASP A 338 3.89 -32.88 -0.75
N ARG A 339 4.70 -32.89 -1.83
CA ARG A 339 6.13 -32.56 -1.76
C ARG A 339 6.37 -31.13 -1.31
N LEU A 340 5.62 -30.17 -1.84
CA LEU A 340 5.73 -28.76 -1.44
C LEU A 340 5.35 -28.53 0.02
N CYS A 341 4.31 -29.23 0.51
CA CYS A 341 3.91 -29.17 1.91
C CYS A 341 4.96 -29.82 2.84
N LEU A 342 5.41 -31.04 2.51
CA LEU A 342 6.40 -31.77 3.30
C LEU A 342 7.77 -31.08 3.30
N GLY A 343 8.13 -30.42 2.20
CA GLY A 343 9.33 -29.58 2.10
C GLY A 343 9.21 -28.25 2.84
N GLY A 344 8.03 -27.93 3.39
CA GLY A 344 7.78 -26.70 4.13
C GLY A 344 7.66 -25.44 3.28
N ALA A 345 7.60 -25.56 1.95
CA ALA A 345 7.43 -24.43 1.04
C ALA A 345 5.99 -23.89 1.05
N VAL A 346 5.01 -24.77 1.21
CA VAL A 346 3.58 -24.45 1.20
C VAL A 346 2.91 -24.90 2.49
N CYS A 347 2.09 -24.03 3.07
CA CYS A 347 1.20 -24.35 4.17
C CYS A 347 -0.27 -24.25 3.70
N TRP A 348 -1.16 -24.85 4.47
CA TRP A 348 -2.60 -24.77 4.24
C TRP A 348 -3.33 -24.56 5.55
N GLY A 349 -4.49 -23.90 5.48
CA GLY A 349 -5.30 -23.67 6.67
C GLY A 349 -6.37 -22.63 6.42
N ARG A 350 -7.28 -22.51 7.38
CA ARG A 350 -8.29 -21.46 7.36
C ARG A 350 -7.73 -20.19 8.01
N LEU A 351 -7.80 -19.08 7.28
CA LEU A 351 -7.30 -17.78 7.72
C LEU A 351 -8.40 -16.97 8.42
N SER A 352 -9.63 -17.00 7.87
CA SER A 352 -10.77 -16.28 8.46
C SER A 352 -11.27 -16.92 9.74
N PRO A 353 -11.69 -16.13 10.74
CA PRO A 353 -12.40 -16.68 11.88
C PRO A 353 -13.66 -17.41 11.39
N HIS A 354 -13.98 -18.54 12.02
CA HIS A 354 -15.22 -19.23 11.70
C HIS A 354 -16.42 -18.34 12.11
N PRO A 355 -17.46 -18.14 11.27
CA PRO A 355 -18.56 -17.22 11.54
C PRO A 355 -19.26 -17.42 12.89
N ARG A 356 -19.31 -18.67 13.37
CA ARG A 356 -19.86 -19.01 14.69
C ARG A 356 -18.99 -18.55 15.86
N LEU A 357 -17.68 -18.46 15.68
CA LEU A 357 -16.74 -17.99 16.71
C LEU A 357 -16.79 -16.46 16.86
N SER A 358 -17.31 -15.73 15.86
CA SER A 358 -17.48 -14.28 15.89
C SER A 358 -18.86 -13.81 16.39
N GLN A 359 -19.82 -14.71 16.57
CA GLN A 359 -21.16 -14.38 17.05
C GLN A 359 -21.23 -14.50 18.58
N SER A 360 -21.04 -13.38 19.29
CA SER A 360 -21.16 -13.28 20.75
C SER A 360 -22.63 -13.20 21.20
N GLY A 361 -23.46 -14.15 20.77
CA GLY A 361 -24.88 -14.21 21.15
C GLY A 361 -25.21 -15.49 21.91
N ASP A 362 -25.97 -15.37 22.99
CA ASP A 362 -26.39 -16.48 23.87
C ASP A 362 -27.37 -17.47 23.19
N MET A 363 -27.79 -17.15 21.96
CA MET A 363 -28.69 -17.98 21.16
C MET A 363 -27.91 -19.03 20.37
N ASP A 364 -27.89 -20.23 20.96
CA ASP A 364 -27.59 -21.53 20.35
C ASP A 364 -26.09 -21.83 20.13
N ARG A 365 -25.45 -22.39 21.17
CA ARG A 365 -24.09 -22.97 21.18
C ARG A 365 -23.97 -24.20 20.26
N ARG A 366 -24.23 -24.04 18.96
CA ARG A 366 -24.19 -25.12 17.97
C ARG A 366 -22.74 -25.44 17.59
N ARG A 367 -22.29 -26.63 18.00
CA ARG A 367 -20.97 -27.22 17.66
C ARG A 367 -20.61 -27.03 16.19
N ILE A 368 -19.35 -26.67 15.92
CA ILE A 368 -18.83 -26.55 14.55
C ILE A 368 -18.90 -27.95 13.92
N VAL A 369 -19.69 -28.09 12.86
CA VAL A 369 -19.79 -29.35 12.12
C VAL A 369 -18.78 -29.31 10.99
N PRO A 370 -17.74 -30.14 11.03
CA PRO A 370 -16.72 -30.14 10.00
C PRO A 370 -17.29 -30.68 8.67
N THR A 371 -17.08 -29.97 7.57
CA THR A 371 -17.55 -30.37 6.24
C THR A 371 -16.47 -30.19 5.19
N SER A 372 -16.53 -30.93 4.08
CA SER A 372 -15.60 -30.79 2.94
C SER A 372 -15.74 -29.46 2.18
N ILE A 373 -16.71 -28.63 2.59
CA ILE A 373 -16.95 -27.28 2.08
C ILE A 373 -16.28 -26.22 2.98
N ALA A 374 -15.63 -26.64 4.09
CA ALA A 374 -14.88 -25.73 4.96
C ALA A 374 -13.89 -24.88 4.14
N PRO A 375 -13.89 -23.55 4.32
CA PRO A 375 -13.01 -22.65 3.59
C PRO A 375 -11.58 -22.83 4.08
N ILE A 376 -10.68 -23.10 3.14
CA ILE A 376 -9.24 -23.30 3.38
C ILE A 376 -8.49 -22.45 2.35
N SER A 377 -7.32 -21.96 2.73
CA SER A 377 -6.36 -21.28 1.87
C SER A 377 -5.10 -22.12 1.71
N LEU A 378 -4.49 -22.08 0.53
CA LEU A 378 -3.14 -22.57 0.26
C LEU A 378 -2.21 -21.38 0.07
N PHE A 379 -1.07 -21.34 0.77
CA PHE A 379 -0.17 -20.20 0.72
C PHE A 379 1.29 -20.61 1.00
N PRO A 380 2.29 -19.84 0.52
CA PRO A 380 3.67 -20.04 0.90
C PRO A 380 3.84 -19.95 2.42
N ARG A 381 4.62 -20.84 3.03
CA ARG A 381 4.78 -20.87 4.50
C ARG A 381 5.39 -19.56 5.04
N GLU A 382 6.26 -18.94 4.28
CA GLU A 382 6.87 -17.62 4.57
C GLU A 382 5.84 -16.49 4.72
N ASP A 383 4.67 -16.63 4.10
CA ASP A 383 3.63 -15.62 4.07
C ASP A 383 2.60 -15.76 5.21
N SER A 384 2.72 -16.79 6.06
CA SER A 384 1.72 -17.11 7.10
C SER A 384 1.41 -15.94 8.02
N ASP A 385 2.45 -15.25 8.48
CA ASP A 385 2.35 -14.29 9.57
C ASP A 385 1.57 -13.04 9.15
N TRP A 386 1.88 -12.51 7.97
CA TRP A 386 1.19 -11.33 7.46
C TRP A 386 -0.20 -11.67 6.91
N LEU A 387 -0.41 -12.87 6.33
CA LEU A 387 -1.73 -13.32 5.89
C LEU A 387 -2.71 -13.43 7.06
N MET A 388 -2.26 -14.02 8.18
CA MET A 388 -3.08 -14.16 9.39
C MET A 388 -3.41 -12.80 10.03
N LYS A 389 -2.45 -11.87 10.05
CA LYS A 389 -2.68 -10.48 10.50
C LYS A 389 -3.60 -9.71 9.54
N GLY A 390 -3.41 -9.90 8.24
CA GLY A 390 -4.17 -9.27 7.16
C GLY A 390 -5.65 -9.65 7.12
N VAL A 391 -6.05 -10.76 7.74
CA VAL A 391 -7.47 -11.16 7.84
C VAL A 391 -8.14 -10.68 9.14
N ARG A 392 -7.37 -10.43 10.21
CA ARG A 392 -7.91 -10.16 11.56
C ARG A 392 -8.03 -8.69 11.95
N GLY A 393 -7.31 -7.81 11.25
CA GLY A 393 -7.34 -6.37 11.53
C GLY A 393 -6.48 -5.99 12.73
N GLY A 394 -5.89 -4.80 12.67
CA GLY A 394 -5.00 -4.29 13.72
C GLY A 394 -5.70 -3.74 14.96
N THR A 395 -7.04 -3.81 15.06
CA THR A 395 -7.81 -2.97 16.00
C THR A 395 -8.84 -3.71 16.86
N THR A 396 -8.78 -5.02 16.99
CA THR A 396 -9.61 -5.71 17.98
C THR A 396 -8.72 -6.52 18.91
N THR A 397 -8.71 -6.12 20.18
CA THR A 397 -8.34 -6.93 21.33
C THR A 397 -8.69 -8.37 21.00
N ILE A 398 -7.68 -9.25 20.92
CA ILE A 398 -7.88 -10.68 20.66
C ILE A 398 -8.93 -11.14 21.68
N PRO A 399 -10.20 -11.40 21.27
CA PRO A 399 -11.14 -11.99 22.20
C PRO A 399 -10.51 -13.33 22.58
N ALA A 400 -10.41 -13.61 23.88
CA ALA A 400 -9.87 -14.87 24.40
C ALA A 400 -10.33 -16.01 23.48
N GLU A 401 -9.37 -16.73 22.90
CA GLU A 401 -9.65 -17.60 21.77
C GLU A 401 -10.84 -18.50 22.10
N PRO A 402 -11.94 -18.49 21.31
CA PRO A 402 -13.18 -19.20 21.63
C PRO A 402 -13.04 -20.72 21.43
N ILE A 403 -11.91 -21.30 21.86
CA ILE A 403 -11.63 -22.74 21.91
C ILE A 403 -12.67 -23.44 22.80
N SER A 404 -13.17 -22.74 23.84
CA SER A 404 -14.25 -23.23 24.72
C SER A 404 -15.56 -23.55 23.98
N GLN A 405 -15.74 -23.07 22.74
CA GLN A 405 -16.91 -23.36 21.90
C GLN A 405 -16.74 -24.64 21.06
N LEU A 406 -15.54 -25.23 21.04
CA LEU A 406 -15.24 -26.47 20.33
C LEU A 406 -15.60 -27.71 21.16
N SER A 407 -15.63 -28.89 20.54
CA SER A 407 -15.81 -30.14 21.28
C SER A 407 -14.69 -30.38 22.33
N PRO A 408 -14.97 -31.13 23.41
CA PRO A 408 -13.94 -31.47 24.41
C PRO A 408 -12.71 -32.16 23.79
N VAL A 409 -12.92 -33.05 22.82
CA VAL A 409 -11.84 -33.72 22.09
C VAL A 409 -10.98 -32.70 21.34
N ALA A 410 -11.59 -31.72 20.65
CA ALA A 410 -10.85 -30.66 19.97
C ALA A 410 -10.09 -29.75 20.95
N GLN A 411 -10.67 -29.45 22.12
CA GLN A 411 -10.01 -28.67 23.17
C GLN A 411 -8.77 -29.40 23.72
N ASP A 412 -8.89 -30.69 24.01
CA ASP A 412 -7.78 -31.51 24.51
C ASP A 412 -6.67 -31.63 23.47
N LEU A 413 -7.02 -31.87 22.20
CA LEU A 413 -6.05 -31.89 21.10
C LEU A 413 -5.33 -30.54 20.94
N HIS A 414 -6.05 -29.43 21.04
CA HIS A 414 -5.44 -28.10 21.03
C HIS A 414 -4.48 -27.92 22.21
N GLY A 415 -4.88 -28.38 23.41
CA GLY A 415 -4.03 -28.37 24.60
C GLY A 415 -2.73 -29.16 24.41
N VAL A 416 -2.82 -30.37 23.87
CA VAL A 416 -1.64 -31.21 23.57
C VAL A 416 -0.73 -30.52 22.55
N LEU A 417 -1.27 -29.99 21.46
CA LEU A 417 -0.47 -29.29 20.44
C LEU A 417 0.14 -27.97 20.95
N THR A 418 -0.51 -27.31 21.91
CA THR A 418 0.03 -26.11 22.58
C THR A 418 1.22 -26.48 23.46
N GLN A 419 1.12 -27.58 24.22
CA GLN A 419 2.15 -27.99 25.19
C GLN A 419 3.34 -28.72 24.54
N GLN A 420 3.09 -29.61 23.57
CA GLN A 420 4.11 -30.46 22.96
C GLN A 420 4.55 -30.00 21.57
N GLY A 421 3.87 -29.01 20.99
CA GLY A 421 4.13 -28.54 19.63
C GLY A 421 3.60 -29.52 18.57
N ALA A 422 4.34 -29.65 17.46
CA ALA A 422 3.90 -30.46 16.33
C ALA A 422 4.02 -31.97 16.61
N CYS A 423 2.91 -32.70 16.55
CA CYS A 423 2.83 -34.13 16.90
C CYS A 423 2.36 -34.98 15.72
N PHE A 424 2.81 -36.23 15.63
CA PHE A 424 2.23 -37.19 14.68
C PHE A 424 0.83 -37.63 15.15
N PHE A 425 -0.01 -38.05 14.20
CA PHE A 425 -1.36 -38.51 14.49
C PHE A 425 -1.40 -39.63 15.55
N ASN A 426 -0.51 -40.62 15.44
CA ASN A 426 -0.44 -41.72 16.41
C ASN A 426 0.00 -41.27 17.80
N ASP A 427 0.81 -40.21 17.91
CA ASP A 427 1.19 -39.65 19.20
C ASP A 427 -0.01 -38.95 19.85
N LEU A 428 -0.81 -38.20 19.07
CA LEU A 428 -2.04 -37.57 19.55
C LEU A 428 -3.03 -38.62 20.10
N VAL A 429 -3.22 -39.73 19.39
CA VAL A 429 -4.04 -40.87 19.86
C VAL A 429 -3.47 -41.45 21.17
N ARG A 430 -2.15 -41.66 21.24
CA ARG A 430 -1.51 -42.22 22.43
C ARG A 430 -1.62 -41.32 23.67
N ILE A 431 -1.46 -40.00 23.49
CA ILE A 431 -1.42 -39.01 24.58
C ILE A 431 -2.83 -38.69 25.09
N THR A 432 -3.80 -38.54 24.18
CA THR A 432 -5.16 -38.18 24.55
C THR A 432 -6.03 -39.37 24.96
N HIS A 433 -5.60 -40.59 24.64
CA HIS A 433 -6.35 -41.84 24.87
C HIS A 433 -7.73 -41.92 24.18
N TYR A 434 -8.01 -41.03 23.22
CA TYR A 434 -9.21 -41.08 22.39
C TYR A 434 -9.13 -42.13 21.28
N LEU A 435 -10.28 -42.54 20.74
CA LEU A 435 -10.32 -43.39 19.56
C LEU A 435 -9.77 -42.63 18.34
N GLN A 436 -9.19 -43.35 17.37
CA GLN A 436 -8.66 -42.75 16.14
C GLN A 436 -9.69 -41.87 15.42
N THR A 437 -10.95 -42.33 15.35
CA THR A 437 -12.06 -41.59 14.72
C THR A 437 -12.43 -40.31 15.48
N GLU A 438 -12.29 -40.31 16.81
CA GLU A 438 -12.54 -39.12 17.62
C GLU A 438 -11.43 -38.08 17.42
N VAL A 439 -10.17 -38.53 17.36
CA VAL A 439 -9.02 -37.67 17.05
C VAL A 439 -9.14 -37.08 15.64
N GLU A 440 -9.52 -37.88 14.64
CA GLU A 440 -9.80 -37.39 13.28
C GLU A 440 -10.87 -36.30 13.27
N GLN A 441 -12.00 -36.54 13.95
CA GLN A 441 -13.10 -35.59 14.00
C GLN A 441 -12.72 -34.30 14.74
N GLY A 442 -11.97 -34.41 15.84
CA GLY A 442 -11.45 -33.27 16.59
C GLY A 442 -10.45 -32.45 15.78
N LEU A 443 -9.53 -33.10 15.06
CA LEU A 443 -8.61 -32.42 14.13
C LEU A 443 -9.36 -31.74 12.98
N TRP A 444 -10.39 -32.39 12.44
CA TRP A 444 -11.22 -31.81 11.38
C TRP A 444 -12.02 -30.58 11.87
N GLU A 445 -12.48 -30.60 13.13
CA GLU A 445 -13.08 -29.45 13.79
C GLU A 445 -12.07 -28.30 14.00
N LEU A 446 -10.85 -28.62 14.46
CA LEU A 446 -9.79 -27.63 14.62
C LEU A 446 -9.36 -27.00 13.28
N VAL A 447 -9.31 -27.78 12.20
CA VAL A 447 -9.06 -27.27 10.84
C VAL A 447 -10.20 -26.36 10.39
N ALA A 448 -11.46 -26.79 10.55
CA ALA A 448 -12.63 -26.00 10.16
C ALA A 448 -12.74 -24.68 10.94
N ALA A 449 -12.26 -24.65 12.19
CA ALA A 449 -12.17 -23.48 13.04
C ALA A 449 -10.91 -22.61 12.79
N GLY A 450 -9.95 -23.11 12.01
CA GLY A 450 -8.71 -22.42 11.63
C GLY A 450 -7.64 -22.38 12.71
N PHE A 451 -7.59 -23.39 13.57
CA PHE A 451 -6.58 -23.54 14.62
C PHE A 451 -5.47 -24.53 14.27
N ALA A 452 -5.75 -25.56 13.48
CA ALA A 452 -4.80 -26.62 13.15
C ALA A 452 -4.45 -26.67 11.65
N THR A 453 -3.23 -27.13 11.37
CA THR A 453 -2.72 -27.48 10.04
C THR A 453 -1.87 -28.77 10.14
N ALA A 454 -1.43 -29.31 9.01
CA ALA A 454 -0.51 -30.44 8.97
C ALA A 454 0.56 -30.29 7.87
N ASP A 455 1.70 -30.94 8.07
CA ASP A 455 2.85 -30.93 7.14
C ASP A 455 2.51 -31.45 5.73
N GLY A 456 1.40 -32.17 5.53
CA GLY A 456 0.99 -32.71 4.24
C GLY A 456 -0.49 -32.45 3.94
N PHE A 457 -0.81 -32.12 2.68
CA PHE A 457 -2.20 -31.96 2.24
C PHE A 457 -2.96 -33.30 2.20
N ASP A 458 -2.24 -34.42 2.12
CA ASP A 458 -2.85 -35.75 2.20
C ASP A 458 -3.62 -36.00 3.52
N ASN A 459 -3.20 -35.36 4.62
CA ASN A 459 -3.94 -35.37 5.89
C ASN A 459 -5.33 -34.73 5.76
N LEU A 460 -5.44 -33.66 4.97
CA LEU A 460 -6.73 -33.05 4.66
C LEU A 460 -7.56 -33.97 3.75
N ARG A 461 -6.93 -34.62 2.76
CA ARG A 461 -7.62 -35.54 1.84
C ARG A 461 -8.25 -36.72 2.58
N SER A 462 -7.55 -37.31 3.55
CA SER A 462 -8.09 -38.41 4.36
C SER A 462 -9.30 -37.97 5.19
N LEU A 463 -9.26 -36.76 5.76
CA LEU A 463 -10.38 -36.19 6.50
C LEU A 463 -11.57 -35.82 5.61
N MET A 464 -11.38 -35.54 4.32
CA MET A 464 -12.50 -35.27 3.39
C MET A 464 -13.19 -36.51 2.84
N ASP A 465 -12.45 -37.60 2.57
CA ASP A 465 -12.95 -38.79 1.87
C ASP A 465 -12.92 -40.05 2.76
N PRO A 466 -14.08 -40.46 3.32
CA PRO A 466 -14.19 -41.67 4.14
C PRO A 466 -13.80 -42.98 3.43
N HIS A 467 -13.84 -43.06 2.10
CA HIS A 467 -13.47 -44.28 1.36
C HIS A 467 -11.95 -44.45 1.27
N ARG A 468 -11.20 -43.35 1.16
CA ARG A 468 -9.73 -43.39 1.32
C ARG A 468 -9.32 -43.88 2.71
N ARG A 469 -10.08 -43.53 3.75
CA ARG A 469 -9.85 -43.98 5.15
C ARG A 469 -9.92 -45.50 5.29
N ARG A 470 -10.79 -46.16 4.53
CA ARG A 470 -10.99 -47.63 4.57
C ARG A 470 -10.06 -48.43 3.67
N ALA A 471 -9.19 -47.76 2.90
CA ALA A 471 -8.35 -48.38 1.86
C ALA A 471 -9.17 -49.21 0.84
N GLU A 472 -10.45 -48.86 0.65
CA GLU A 472 -11.37 -49.45 -0.31
C GLU A 472 -11.19 -48.71 -1.66
N GLY A 473 -10.34 -49.24 -2.56
CA GLY A 473 -10.07 -48.61 -3.86
C GLY A 473 -9.05 -49.35 -4.74
N ARG A 474 -8.97 -48.99 -6.04
CA ARG A 474 -8.01 -49.56 -7.01
C ARG A 474 -6.55 -49.34 -6.53
N GLU A 475 -5.64 -50.22 -6.92
CA GLU A 475 -4.26 -50.37 -6.41
C GLU A 475 -3.43 -49.08 -6.17
N ARG A 476 -3.65 -48.00 -6.94
CA ARG A 476 -2.99 -46.68 -6.72
C ARG A 476 -3.53 -45.89 -5.51
N ALA A 477 -4.69 -46.26 -4.98
CA ALA A 477 -5.33 -45.67 -3.80
C ALA A 477 -5.02 -46.43 -2.49
N ARG A 478 -4.28 -47.55 -2.55
CA ARG A 478 -3.74 -48.24 -1.37
C ARG A 478 -2.45 -47.53 -0.91
N ARG A 479 -2.57 -46.33 -0.33
CA ARG A 479 -1.50 -45.72 0.47
C ARG A 479 -1.77 -45.92 1.98
N PRO A 480 -0.76 -45.82 2.85
CA PRO A 480 -0.84 -46.23 4.26
C PRO A 480 -2.02 -45.59 5.00
N ARG A 481 -2.50 -46.26 6.04
CA ARG A 481 -3.71 -45.90 6.82
C ARG A 481 -3.69 -44.50 7.46
N HIS A 482 -2.52 -43.85 7.51
CA HIS A 482 -2.37 -42.47 7.97
C HIS A 482 -1.46 -41.70 7.00
N ALA A 483 -1.85 -40.48 6.67
CA ALA A 483 -1.05 -39.57 5.86
C ALA A 483 0.25 -39.21 6.59
N ALA A 484 1.33 -39.02 5.83
CA ALA A 484 2.62 -38.62 6.39
C ALA A 484 2.57 -37.17 6.88
N GLY A 485 3.32 -36.87 7.95
CA GLY A 485 3.49 -35.53 8.48
C GLY A 485 2.96 -35.34 9.90
N ARG A 486 3.32 -34.22 10.52
CA ARG A 486 2.87 -33.83 11.85
C ARG A 486 1.71 -32.86 11.76
N TRP A 487 0.84 -32.90 12.75
CA TRP A 487 -0.19 -31.91 13.02
C TRP A 487 0.40 -30.82 13.91
N SER A 488 0.08 -29.57 13.61
CA SER A 488 0.56 -28.41 14.36
C SER A 488 -0.52 -27.33 14.45
N LEU A 489 -0.36 -26.42 15.40
CA LEU A 489 -1.21 -25.24 15.45
C LEU A 489 -0.81 -24.28 14.32
N LEU A 490 -1.83 -23.85 13.57
CA LEU A 490 -1.69 -22.81 12.54
C LEU A 490 -1.41 -21.44 13.19
N ARG A 491 -1.93 -21.24 14.41
CA ARG A 491 -1.74 -20.03 15.22
C ARG A 491 -0.75 -20.33 16.33
N GLN A 492 0.44 -19.73 16.26
CA GLN A 492 1.33 -19.68 17.42
C GLN A 492 1.09 -18.37 18.16
N ALA A 493 1.02 -18.42 19.49
CA ALA A 493 0.68 -17.30 20.37
C ALA A 493 1.67 -16.10 20.31
N ASP A 494 2.76 -16.23 19.56
CA ASP A 494 3.93 -15.35 19.63
C ASP A 494 4.32 -14.72 18.27
N SER A 495 3.34 -14.35 17.43
CA SER A 495 3.63 -13.63 16.17
C SER A 495 4.08 -12.18 16.44
N ARG A 496 5.33 -12.02 16.88
CA ARG A 496 6.01 -10.75 17.15
C ARG A 496 5.95 -9.78 15.95
N GLN A 497 5.84 -8.49 16.27
CA GLN A 497 6.42 -7.32 15.58
C GLN A 497 6.07 -6.94 14.12
N LEU A 498 5.24 -7.64 13.35
CA LEU A 498 4.71 -7.02 12.11
C LEU A 498 3.66 -5.94 12.44
N SER A 499 3.91 -4.71 11.99
CA SER A 499 2.96 -3.59 12.11
C SER A 499 1.73 -3.80 11.23
N ALA A 500 0.58 -3.26 11.61
CA ALA A 500 -0.65 -3.33 10.81
C ALA A 500 -0.50 -2.66 9.42
N ALA A 501 0.34 -1.62 9.33
CA ALA A 501 0.66 -0.95 8.08
C ALA A 501 1.42 -1.88 7.12
N SER A 502 2.43 -2.59 7.63
CA SER A 502 3.21 -3.57 6.85
C SER A 502 2.33 -4.72 6.34
N ALA A 503 1.38 -5.21 7.15
CA ALA A 503 0.44 -6.24 6.71
C ALA A 503 -0.51 -5.74 5.60
N SER A 504 -1.00 -4.50 5.71
CA SER A 504 -1.89 -3.90 4.70
C SER A 504 -1.19 -3.71 3.35
N GLU A 505 0.10 -3.34 3.38
CA GLU A 505 0.96 -3.24 2.19
C GLU A 505 1.12 -4.61 1.51
N GLN A 506 1.42 -5.67 2.27
CA GLN A 506 1.51 -7.04 1.73
C GLN A 506 0.19 -7.54 1.13
N VAL A 507 -0.96 -7.24 1.78
CA VAL A 507 -2.28 -7.55 1.20
C VAL A 507 -2.48 -6.81 -0.12
N ALA A 508 -2.11 -5.52 -0.19
CA ALA A 508 -2.23 -4.73 -1.42
C ALA A 508 -1.42 -5.34 -2.57
N HIS A 509 -0.17 -5.76 -2.32
CA HIS A 509 0.67 -6.48 -3.27
C HIS A 509 0.07 -7.83 -3.69
N GLN A 510 -0.47 -8.60 -2.74
CA GLN A 510 -1.04 -9.91 -3.03
C GLN A 510 -2.27 -9.81 -3.95
N LEU A 511 -3.12 -8.80 -3.75
CA LEU A 511 -4.28 -8.56 -4.61
C LEU A 511 -3.87 -8.12 -6.02
N LEU A 512 -2.86 -7.27 -6.13
CA LEU A 512 -2.27 -6.88 -7.42
C LEU A 512 -1.66 -8.07 -8.15
N ARG A 513 -0.93 -8.94 -7.46
CA ARG A 513 -0.38 -10.18 -8.03
C ARG A 513 -1.50 -11.09 -8.55
N ARG A 514 -2.59 -11.22 -7.79
CA ARG A 514 -3.69 -12.13 -8.13
C ARG A 514 -4.52 -11.65 -9.31
N TYR A 515 -4.84 -10.36 -9.37
CA TYR A 515 -5.78 -9.83 -10.35
C TYR A 515 -5.13 -8.95 -11.43
N GLY A 516 -3.89 -8.49 -11.24
CA GLY A 516 -3.21 -7.54 -12.12
C GLY A 516 -3.74 -6.11 -11.99
N VAL A 517 -5.07 -5.96 -12.08
CA VAL A 517 -5.81 -4.72 -11.84
C VAL A 517 -6.78 -4.89 -10.68
N VAL A 518 -6.77 -3.95 -9.75
CA VAL A 518 -7.58 -3.98 -8.53
C VAL A 518 -8.46 -2.74 -8.47
N PHE A 519 -9.73 -2.97 -8.16
CA PHE A 519 -10.74 -1.94 -7.87
C PHE A 519 -11.78 -2.50 -6.89
N ARG A 520 -12.53 -1.64 -6.23
CA ARG A 520 -13.43 -1.99 -5.12
C ARG A 520 -14.38 -3.16 -5.44
N ASP A 521 -15.08 -3.10 -6.58
CA ASP A 521 -16.13 -4.07 -6.89
C ASP A 521 -15.56 -5.49 -7.11
N LEU A 522 -14.34 -5.61 -7.64
CA LEU A 522 -13.65 -6.88 -7.85
C LEU A 522 -13.42 -7.66 -6.54
N LEU A 523 -13.26 -6.94 -5.44
CA LEU A 523 -12.89 -7.51 -4.14
C LEU A 523 -14.09 -8.02 -3.33
N ALA A 524 -15.30 -8.00 -3.89
CA ALA A 524 -16.53 -8.35 -3.18
C ALA A 524 -16.57 -9.77 -2.59
N ARG A 525 -15.75 -10.69 -3.10
CA ARG A 525 -15.66 -12.08 -2.63
C ARG A 525 -14.41 -12.37 -1.81
N GLU A 526 -13.56 -11.37 -1.56
CA GLU A 526 -12.26 -11.63 -1.00
C GLU A 526 -12.21 -11.50 0.52
N SER A 527 -11.79 -12.56 1.22
CA SER A 527 -11.76 -12.59 2.69
C SER A 527 -10.54 -11.87 3.28
N LEU A 528 -9.47 -11.66 2.51
CA LEU A 528 -8.33 -10.82 2.92
C LEU A 528 -8.68 -9.33 3.04
N VAL A 529 -9.74 -8.88 2.37
CA VAL A 529 -10.03 -7.44 2.23
C VAL A 529 -10.96 -7.00 3.35
N GLN A 530 -10.40 -6.28 4.32
CA GLN A 530 -11.19 -5.71 5.42
C GLN A 530 -11.78 -4.35 5.05
N SER A 531 -10.94 -3.46 4.49
CA SER A 531 -11.30 -2.06 4.23
C SER A 531 -10.68 -1.59 2.92
N TRP A 532 -11.52 -1.21 1.96
CA TRP A 532 -11.08 -0.57 0.72
C TRP A 532 -10.33 0.73 1.00
N ARG A 533 -10.68 1.45 2.08
CA ARG A 533 -10.03 2.72 2.45
C ARG A 533 -8.56 2.53 2.78
N ASP A 534 -8.22 1.47 3.51
CA ASP A 534 -6.84 1.22 3.94
C ASP A 534 -5.98 0.78 2.74
N LEU A 535 -6.55 -0.06 1.87
CA LEU A 535 -5.91 -0.44 0.60
C LEU A 535 -5.70 0.76 -0.32
N LEU A 536 -6.67 1.70 -0.40
CA LEU A 536 -6.55 2.90 -1.21
C LEU A 536 -5.36 3.77 -0.80
N VAL A 537 -5.09 3.88 0.52
CA VAL A 537 -3.92 4.61 1.03
C VAL A 537 -2.64 3.93 0.58
N GLN A 538 -2.56 2.60 0.67
CA GLN A 538 -1.39 1.86 0.21
C GLN A 538 -1.21 1.96 -1.31
N TYR A 539 -2.25 1.78 -2.11
CA TYR A 539 -2.15 1.90 -3.56
C TYR A 539 -1.74 3.29 -4.04
N ARG A 540 -2.22 4.35 -3.39
CA ARG A 540 -1.74 5.71 -3.68
C ARG A 540 -0.28 5.90 -3.30
N ARG A 541 0.18 5.32 -2.19
CA ARG A 541 1.60 5.33 -1.82
C ARG A 541 2.45 4.58 -2.85
N MET A 542 2.02 3.40 -3.28
CA MET A 542 2.70 2.58 -4.30
C MET A 542 2.70 3.27 -5.68
N GLU A 543 1.65 4.00 -6.02
CA GLU A 543 1.60 4.81 -7.24
C GLU A 543 2.58 5.98 -7.20
N MET A 544 2.68 6.67 -6.05
CA MET A 544 3.69 7.70 -5.83
C MET A 544 5.12 7.13 -5.83
N ALA A 545 5.29 5.87 -5.45
CA ALA A 545 6.56 5.15 -5.59
C ALA A 545 6.84 4.72 -7.05
N GLY A 546 5.85 4.78 -7.95
CA GLY A 546 5.97 4.35 -9.34
C GLY A 546 5.83 2.83 -9.55
N GLU A 547 5.56 2.05 -8.49
CA GLU A 547 5.38 0.60 -8.56
C GLU A 547 4.08 0.19 -9.25
N VAL A 548 3.05 1.04 -9.12
CA VAL A 548 1.69 0.78 -9.59
C VAL A 548 1.20 1.98 -10.40
N ARG A 549 0.33 1.73 -11.37
CA ARG A 549 -0.36 2.77 -12.14
C ARG A 549 -1.79 2.90 -11.62
N GLY A 550 -2.19 4.10 -11.19
CA GLY A 550 -3.59 4.43 -11.00
C GLY A 550 -4.22 4.86 -12.33
N GLY A 551 -5.54 4.70 -12.46
CA GLY A 551 -6.25 5.12 -13.67
C GLY A 551 -7.63 4.49 -13.80
N ARG A 552 -8.18 4.57 -15.02
CA ARG A 552 -9.38 3.82 -15.42
C ARG A 552 -8.98 2.76 -16.43
N PHE A 553 -8.71 1.55 -15.97
CA PHE A 553 -8.29 0.43 -16.82
C PHE A 553 -9.48 -0.35 -17.37
N VAL A 554 -10.56 -0.47 -16.61
CA VAL A 554 -11.77 -1.21 -16.99
C VAL A 554 -12.97 -0.27 -17.00
N SER A 555 -13.66 -0.22 -18.14
CA SER A 555 -14.88 0.56 -18.34
C SER A 555 -16.08 -0.04 -17.59
N GLY A 556 -17.05 0.80 -17.22
CA GLY A 556 -18.30 0.38 -16.57
C GLY A 556 -18.26 0.28 -15.04
N PHE A 557 -17.11 0.51 -14.41
CA PHE A 557 -16.96 0.50 -12.95
C PHE A 557 -16.57 1.88 -12.43
N THR A 558 -17.05 2.21 -11.23
CA THR A 558 -16.80 3.50 -10.58
C THR A 558 -15.65 3.40 -9.58
N GLY A 559 -14.97 4.51 -9.34
CA GLY A 559 -13.86 4.61 -8.40
C GLY A 559 -12.47 4.53 -9.05
N GLU A 560 -11.45 4.67 -8.20
CA GLU A 560 -10.04 4.54 -8.59
C GLU A 560 -9.69 3.07 -8.82
N GLN A 561 -8.92 2.80 -9.87
CA GLN A 561 -8.40 1.48 -10.19
C GLN A 561 -6.88 1.55 -10.22
N PHE A 562 -6.23 0.47 -9.82
CA PHE A 562 -4.79 0.38 -9.70
C PHE A 562 -4.28 -0.89 -10.38
N ALA A 563 -3.20 -0.79 -11.15
CA ALA A 563 -2.68 -1.89 -11.95
C ALA A 563 -1.16 -1.98 -11.88
N LEU A 564 -0.63 -3.19 -11.89
CA LEU A 564 0.80 -3.41 -12.13
C LEU A 564 1.17 -2.99 -13.55
N PRO A 565 2.35 -2.39 -13.81
CA PRO A 565 2.78 -2.03 -15.16
C PRO A 565 2.69 -3.21 -16.15
N GLU A 566 3.14 -4.38 -15.73
CA GLU A 566 3.07 -5.64 -16.50
C GLU A 566 1.61 -6.02 -16.85
N ALA A 567 0.68 -5.80 -15.92
CA ALA A 567 -0.74 -6.07 -16.14
C ALA A 567 -1.36 -5.10 -17.16
N VAL A 568 -0.93 -3.83 -17.16
CA VAL A 568 -1.36 -2.84 -18.16
C VAL A 568 -0.89 -3.23 -19.55
N GLU A 569 0.35 -3.69 -19.70
CA GLU A 569 0.89 -4.17 -20.97
C GLU A 569 0.15 -5.42 -21.47
N ALA A 570 -0.09 -6.39 -20.58
CA ALA A 570 -0.85 -7.58 -20.90
C ALA A 570 -2.31 -7.28 -21.30
N LEU A 571 -2.96 -6.31 -20.64
CA LEU A 571 -4.29 -5.84 -21.02
C LEU A 571 -4.31 -5.23 -22.42
N ARG A 572 -3.31 -4.40 -22.75
CA ARG A 572 -3.14 -3.82 -24.10
C ARG A 572 -2.93 -4.91 -25.16
N ALA A 573 -2.19 -5.97 -24.84
CA ALA A 573 -1.95 -7.09 -25.75
C ALA A 573 -3.23 -7.90 -26.05
N ILE A 574 -4.08 -8.11 -25.05
CA ILE A 574 -5.35 -8.85 -25.21
C ILE A 574 -6.35 -8.08 -26.05
N ARG A 575 -6.41 -6.75 -25.88
CA ARG A 575 -7.22 -5.89 -26.73
C ARG A 575 -6.83 -6.03 -28.20
N LYS A 576 -5.53 -6.09 -28.51
CA LYS A 576 -5.03 -6.30 -29.89
C LYS A 576 -5.34 -7.68 -30.45
N THR A 577 -5.43 -8.70 -29.59
CA THR A 577 -5.65 -10.11 -29.98
C THR A 577 -7.13 -10.52 -29.98
N SER A 578 -8.05 -9.57 -29.76
CA SER A 578 -9.50 -9.82 -29.68
C SER A 578 -10.04 -10.40 -30.99
N GLY A 579 -10.12 -11.73 -31.09
CA GLY A 579 -10.65 -12.46 -32.25
C GLY A 579 -10.02 -13.83 -32.56
N ALA A 580 -8.93 -14.24 -31.91
CA ALA A 580 -8.12 -15.36 -32.41
C ALA A 580 -8.46 -16.78 -31.89
N SER A 581 -9.21 -16.96 -30.80
CA SER A 581 -9.63 -18.32 -30.40
C SER A 581 -10.90 -18.31 -29.55
N SER A 582 -11.95 -18.98 -30.02
CA SER A 582 -13.19 -19.15 -29.26
C SER A 582 -13.12 -20.44 -28.44
N HIS A 583 -12.68 -20.33 -27.19
CA HIS A 583 -12.62 -21.46 -26.26
C HIS A 583 -13.67 -21.31 -25.17
N GLU A 584 -14.47 -22.36 -24.98
CA GLU A 584 -15.35 -22.47 -23.82
C GLU A 584 -14.56 -22.95 -22.61
N ILE A 585 -14.54 -22.14 -21.55
CA ILE A 585 -13.85 -22.42 -20.30
C ILE A 585 -14.89 -22.70 -19.22
N LYS A 586 -14.83 -23.91 -18.67
CA LYS A 586 -15.63 -24.31 -17.51
C LYS A 586 -14.87 -23.96 -16.23
N LEU A 587 -15.43 -23.08 -15.41
CA LEU A 587 -14.92 -22.69 -14.10
C LEU A 587 -15.83 -23.18 -12.99
N SER A 588 -15.25 -23.50 -11.83
CA SER A 588 -16.06 -23.70 -10.61
C SER A 588 -16.54 -22.35 -10.07
N ALA A 589 -17.71 -22.35 -9.44
CA ALA A 589 -18.19 -21.16 -8.74
C ALA A 589 -17.37 -20.83 -7.48
N THR A 590 -16.56 -21.76 -6.95
CA THR A 590 -15.63 -21.50 -5.84
C THR A 590 -14.34 -20.83 -6.30
N ASP A 591 -14.13 -20.65 -7.60
CA ASP A 591 -12.93 -20.01 -8.14
C ASP A 591 -12.98 -18.49 -7.90
N PRO A 592 -11.84 -17.81 -7.62
CA PRO A 592 -11.80 -16.35 -7.52
C PRO A 592 -12.29 -15.64 -8.78
N LEU A 593 -12.24 -16.30 -9.95
CA LEU A 593 -12.75 -15.78 -11.21
C LEU A 593 -14.28 -15.87 -11.35
N ASN A 594 -15.02 -16.31 -10.32
CA ASN A 594 -16.47 -16.20 -10.25
C ASN A 594 -16.91 -14.73 -10.05
N LEU A 595 -16.90 -14.00 -11.16
CA LEU A 595 -17.25 -12.57 -11.23
C LEU A 595 -18.63 -12.34 -11.86
N ALA A 596 -19.46 -13.38 -11.91
CA ALA A 596 -20.86 -13.31 -12.34
C ALA A 596 -21.68 -12.45 -11.39
N GLY A 597 -22.37 -11.43 -11.92
CA GLY A 597 -23.13 -10.46 -11.13
C GLY A 597 -22.26 -9.52 -10.30
N VAL A 598 -20.97 -9.41 -10.64
CA VAL A 598 -20.02 -8.45 -10.07
C VAL A 598 -19.45 -7.61 -11.21
N ILE A 599 -18.71 -8.24 -12.11
CA ILE A 599 -18.14 -7.59 -13.30
C ILE A 599 -18.90 -8.00 -14.56
N LEU A 600 -19.28 -9.28 -14.64
CA LEU A 600 -20.08 -9.79 -15.74
C LEU A 600 -21.57 -9.58 -15.45
N PRO A 601 -22.38 -9.24 -16.47
CA PRO A 601 -23.82 -9.09 -16.30
C PRO A 601 -24.47 -10.42 -15.90
N GLY A 602 -25.58 -10.34 -15.16
CA GLY A 602 -26.37 -11.49 -14.72
C GLY A 602 -26.45 -11.64 -13.19
N PRO A 603 -27.19 -12.65 -12.70
CA PRO A 603 -27.33 -12.90 -11.26
C PRO A 603 -26.02 -13.42 -10.65
N ARG A 604 -25.79 -13.11 -9.37
CA ARG A 604 -24.65 -13.64 -8.63
C ARG A 604 -24.77 -15.15 -8.44
N VAL A 605 -23.71 -15.88 -8.81
CA VAL A 605 -23.65 -17.33 -8.65
C VAL A 605 -23.00 -17.68 -7.30
N PRO A 606 -23.68 -18.43 -6.41
CA PRO A 606 -23.12 -18.82 -5.12
C PRO A 606 -21.85 -19.67 -5.26
N ALA A 607 -20.85 -19.42 -4.42
CA ALA A 607 -19.56 -20.10 -4.43
C ALA A 607 -19.64 -21.49 -3.75
N VAL A 608 -20.34 -22.41 -4.42
CA VAL A 608 -20.53 -23.80 -3.96
C VAL A 608 -19.84 -24.74 -4.95
N PRO A 609 -19.10 -25.78 -4.50
CA PRO A 609 -18.35 -26.69 -5.39
C PRO A 609 -19.18 -27.40 -6.48
N THR A 610 -20.50 -27.51 -6.29
CA THR A 610 -21.44 -28.11 -7.25
C THR A 610 -21.82 -27.17 -8.40
N ASN A 611 -21.59 -25.86 -8.23
CA ASN A 611 -21.94 -24.85 -9.21
C ASN A 611 -20.78 -24.59 -10.17
N PHE A 612 -21.08 -24.36 -11.45
CA PHE A 612 -20.09 -24.07 -12.48
C PHE A 612 -20.52 -22.91 -13.39
N LEU A 613 -19.53 -22.18 -13.88
CA LEU A 613 -19.67 -21.14 -14.90
C LEU A 613 -19.07 -21.64 -16.21
N VAL A 614 -19.71 -21.36 -17.33
CA VAL A 614 -19.16 -21.56 -18.67
C VAL A 614 -18.97 -20.19 -19.30
N LEU A 615 -17.70 -19.82 -19.47
CA LEU A 615 -17.29 -18.59 -20.11
C LEU A 615 -16.86 -18.87 -21.55
N LYS A 616 -17.30 -18.05 -22.49
CA LYS A 616 -16.84 -18.06 -23.88
C LYS A 616 -16.33 -16.69 -24.20
N ASP A 617 -15.04 -16.58 -24.52
CA ASP A 617 -14.39 -15.32 -24.87
C ASP A 617 -14.65 -14.21 -23.83
N GLY A 618 -14.58 -14.55 -22.54
CA GLY A 618 -14.79 -13.62 -21.44
C GLY A 618 -16.26 -13.27 -21.14
N VAL A 619 -17.22 -13.80 -21.90
CA VAL A 619 -18.66 -13.62 -21.67
C VAL A 619 -19.23 -14.85 -20.94
N LEU A 620 -20.11 -14.61 -19.97
CA LEU A 620 -20.85 -15.69 -19.31
C LEU A 620 -21.96 -16.22 -20.23
N VAL A 621 -21.79 -17.45 -20.70
CA VAL A 621 -22.77 -18.12 -21.58
C VAL A 621 -23.77 -18.92 -20.76
N ARG A 622 -23.30 -19.63 -19.72
CA ARG A 622 -24.15 -20.48 -18.89
C ARG A 622 -23.65 -20.54 -17.45
N ALA A 623 -24.56 -20.42 -16.49
CA ALA A 623 -24.33 -20.76 -15.10
C ALA A 623 -25.12 -22.04 -14.78
N VAL A 624 -24.42 -23.06 -14.30
CA VAL A 624 -25.01 -24.31 -13.82
C VAL A 624 -25.02 -24.23 -12.30
N VAL A 625 -26.19 -24.03 -11.72
CA VAL A 625 -26.39 -24.07 -10.27
C VAL A 625 -26.98 -25.43 -9.92
N GLY A 626 -26.28 -26.20 -9.09
CA GLY A 626 -26.74 -27.53 -8.68
C GLY A 626 -28.06 -27.44 -7.90
N ARG A 627 -29.00 -28.31 -8.25
CA ARG A 627 -30.07 -28.73 -7.33
C ARG A 627 -29.59 -29.93 -6.54
#